data_AF-A0A0F3QB30-F1
#
_entry.id   AF-A0A0F3QB30-F1
#
_cell.length_a   1.000
_cell.length_b   1.000
_cell.length_c   1.000
_cell.angle_alpha   90.00
_cell.angle_beta   90.00
_cell.angle_gamma   90.00
#
_symmetry.space_group_name_H-M   'P 1'
#
loop_
_entity.id
_entity.type
_entity.pdbx_description
1 polymer ?
#
loop_
_entity_poly.entity_id
_entity_poly.type
_entity_poly.pdbx_seq_one_letter_code
_entity_poly.pdbx_strand_id
1 'polypeptide(L)' 'MQEKEDMKDDNSPFFDVKYICQASLLITDSIRKGYDVTQLPNGDVNVTEIRIVNVHYNWNSEKGKFVKTNQIEFDNSKGG' A
#
# COMPACT_ATOMS: atom_id res chain seq x y z
N MET A 1 9.40 -39.73 3.08
CA MET A 1 8.84 -38.37 3.00
C MET A 1 7.57 -38.49 2.19
N GLN A 2 6.41 -38.32 2.83
CA GLN A 2 5.12 -38.38 2.15
C GLN A 2 4.85 -36.97 1.62
N GLU A 3 4.89 -36.78 0.30
CA GLU A 3 4.34 -35.59 -0.34
C GLU A 3 2.84 -35.58 -0.03
N LYS A 4 2.39 -34.64 0.80
CA LYS A 4 0.97 -34.37 0.92
C LYS A 4 0.57 -33.64 -0.35
N GLU A 5 -0.13 -34.34 -1.22
CA GLU A 5 -0.91 -33.71 -2.28
C GLU A 5 -1.93 -32.79 -1.57
N ASP A 6 -1.63 -31.49 -1.55
CA ASP A 6 -2.59 -30.50 -1.08
C ASP A 6 -3.77 -30.52 -2.06
N MET A 7 -4.87 -31.05 -1.54
CA MET A 7 -6.20 -31.07 -2.11
C MET A 7 -6.45 -29.71 -2.80
N LYS A 8 -6.71 -29.73 -4.12
CA LYS A 8 -7.04 -28.53 -4.89
C LYS A 8 -8.18 -27.81 -4.19
N ASP A 9 -7.88 -26.66 -3.60
CA ASP A 9 -8.90 -25.76 -3.09
C ASP A 9 -9.61 -25.16 -4.31
N ASP A 10 -10.75 -25.76 -4.67
CA ASP A 10 -11.61 -25.34 -5.79
C ASP A 10 -12.13 -23.88 -5.63
N ASN A 11 -11.84 -23.23 -4.49
CA ASN A 11 -12.11 -21.81 -4.23
C ASN A 11 -10.88 -20.90 -4.36
N SER A 12 -9.78 -21.36 -4.98
CA SER A 12 -8.62 -20.51 -5.20
C SER A 12 -9.00 -19.26 -6.03
N PRO A 13 -8.73 -18.05 -5.53
CA PRO A 13 -9.09 -16.81 -6.23
C PRO A 13 -8.33 -16.65 -7.55
N PHE A 14 -7.22 -17.37 -7.74
CA PHE A 14 -6.42 -17.34 -8.97
C PHE A 14 -7.13 -17.93 -10.19
N PHE A 15 -8.28 -18.59 -10.01
CA PHE A 15 -9.11 -19.07 -11.12
C PHE A 15 -10.38 -18.22 -11.32
N ASP A 16 -10.67 -17.26 -10.42
CA ASP A 16 -11.80 -16.34 -10.58
C ASP A 16 -11.42 -15.17 -11.51
N VAL A 17 -12.07 -15.11 -12.67
CA VAL A 17 -11.88 -14.03 -13.66
C VAL A 17 -12.10 -12.64 -13.06
N LYS A 18 -13.04 -12.48 -12.13
CA LYS A 18 -13.31 -11.19 -11.48
C LYS A 18 -12.15 -10.79 -10.59
N TYR A 19 -11.62 -11.73 -9.81
CA TYR A 19 -10.43 -11.51 -8.99
C TYR A 19 -9.24 -11.11 -9.88
N ILE A 20 -8.95 -11.88 -10.93
CA ILE A 20 -7.82 -11.63 -11.84
C ILE A 20 -7.90 -10.20 -12.40
N CYS A 21 -9.07 -9.78 -12.89
CA CYS A 21 -9.27 -8.44 -13.42
C CYS A 21 -9.04 -7.35 -12.37
N GLN A 22 -9.62 -7.48 -11.17
CA GLN A 22 -9.50 -6.47 -10.12
C GLN A 22 -8.09 -6.41 -9.52
N ALA A 23 -7.49 -7.57 -9.26
CA ALA A 23 -6.11 -7.65 -8.77
C ALA A 23 -5.14 -7.04 -9.78
N SER A 24 -5.29 -7.33 -11.07
CA SER A 24 -4.43 -6.75 -12.12
C SER A 24 -4.51 -5.23 -12.17
N LEU A 25 -5.72 -4.65 -12.05
CA LEU A 25 -5.91 -3.20 -11.99
C LEU A 25 -5.22 -2.59 -10.77
N LEU A 26 -5.47 -3.14 -9.58
CA LEU A 26 -4.87 -2.68 -8.33
C LEU A 26 -3.34 -2.75 -8.36
N ILE A 27 -2.79 -3.89 -8.78
CA ILE A 27 -1.34 -4.11 -8.83
C ILE A 27 -0.70 -3.13 -9.82
N THR A 28 -1.27 -2.99 -11.02
CA THR A 28 -0.73 -2.10 -12.05
C THR A 28 -0.77 -0.64 -11.61
N ASP A 29 -1.87 -0.19 -11.03
CA ASP A 29 -2.00 1.19 -10.55
C ASP A 29 -1.10 1.49 -9.34
N SER A 30 -0.86 0.50 -8.48
CA SER A 30 0.05 0.63 -7.34
C SER A 30 1.51 0.74 -7.81
N ILE A 31 1.93 -0.12 -8.73
CA ILE A 31 3.28 -0.07 -9.33
C ILE A 31 3.51 1.26 -10.06
N ARG A 32 2.50 1.76 -10.80
CA ARG A 32 2.59 3.07 -11.48
C ARG A 32 2.83 4.23 -10.52
N LYS A 33 2.28 4.16 -9.30
CA LYS A 33 2.50 5.15 -8.23
C LYS A 33 3.84 4.99 -7.52
N GLY A 34 4.63 3.98 -7.87
CA GLY A 34 5.91 3.66 -7.23
C GLY A 34 5.76 2.96 -5.88
N TYR A 35 4.63 2.28 -5.67
CA TYR A 35 4.41 1.47 -4.46
C TYR A 35 4.97 0.06 -4.65
N ASP A 36 5.38 -0.55 -3.53
CA ASP A 36 5.75 -1.95 -3.49
C ASP A 36 4.50 -2.82 -3.36
N VAL A 37 4.46 -3.95 -4.05
CA VAL A 37 3.29 -4.84 -4.07
C VAL A 37 3.71 -6.28 -3.81
N THR A 38 2.94 -7.01 -3.02
CA THR A 38 3.12 -8.45 -2.75
C THR A 38 1.77 -9.16 -2.82
N GLN A 39 1.63 -10.13 -3.72
CA GLN A 39 0.45 -11.01 -3.79
C GLN A 39 0.73 -12.29 -2.99
N LEU A 40 -0.14 -12.60 -2.02
CA LEU A 40 0.00 -13.74 -1.13
C LEU A 40 -0.67 -15.00 -1.72
N PRO A 41 -0.28 -16.22 -1.29
CA PRO A 41 -0.84 -17.46 -1.81
C PRO A 41 -2.35 -17.67 -1.55
N ASN A 42 -2.92 -16.92 -0.61
CA ASN A 42 -4.37 -16.92 -0.35
C ASN A 42 -5.14 -15.94 -1.25
N GLY A 43 -4.45 -15.19 -2.13
CA GLY A 43 -5.04 -14.17 -3.01
C GLY A 43 -5.08 -12.76 -2.42
N ASP A 44 -4.66 -12.53 -1.18
CA ASP A 44 -4.56 -11.17 -0.68
C ASP A 44 -3.45 -10.40 -1.40
N VAL A 45 -3.63 -9.08 -1.57
CA VAL A 45 -2.66 -8.19 -2.18
C VAL A 45 -2.25 -7.14 -1.16
N ASN A 46 -1.00 -7.18 -0.73
CA ASN A 46 -0.40 -6.15 0.11
C ASN A 46 0.24 -5.07 -0.77
N VAL A 47 -0.10 -3.82 -0.51
CA VAL A 47 0.51 -2.64 -1.14
C VAL A 47 1.19 -1.82 -0.06
N THR A 48 2.47 -1.52 -0.25
CA THR A 48 3.28 -0.69 0.65
C THR A 48 3.65 0.60 -0.06
N GLU A 49 3.28 1.73 0.52
CA GLU A 49 3.58 3.06 0.00
C GLU A 49 4.51 3.84 0.93
N ILE A 50 5.30 4.74 0.35
CA ILE A 50 6.10 5.71 1.11
C ILE A 50 5.31 7.00 1.23
N ARG A 51 4.97 7.40 2.45
CA ARG A 51 4.33 8.69 2.74
C ARG A 51 5.35 9.70 3.27
N ILE A 52 5.37 10.89 2.67
CA ILE A 52 6.19 12.00 3.14
C ILE A 52 5.29 13.00 3.86
N VAL A 53 5.54 13.18 5.16
CA VAL A 53 4.82 14.15 6.01
C VAL A 53 5.76 15.29 6.37
N ASN A 54 5.48 16.48 5.86
CA ASN A 54 6.21 17.69 6.22
C ASN A 54 5.48 18.41 7.34
N VAL A 55 6.11 18.51 8.51
CA VAL A 55 5.56 19.24 9.66
C VAL A 55 6.38 20.50 9.90
N HIS A 56 5.72 21.65 9.80
CA HIS A 56 6.32 22.93 10.10
C HIS A 56 6.06 23.28 11.57
N TYR A 57 7.12 23.61 12.29
CA TYR A 57 7.08 24.16 13.63
C TYR A 57 7.67 25.57 13.64
N ASN A 58 7.06 26.47 14.40
CA ASN A 58 7.58 27.81 14.67
C ASN A 58 7.98 27.93 16.14
N TRP A 59 9.11 28.60 16.41
CA TRP A 59 9.56 28.85 17.78
C TRP A 59 8.71 29.95 18.43
N ASN A 60 8.04 29.63 19.52
CA ASN A 60 7.37 30.62 20.36
C ASN A 60 8.26 30.94 21.57
N SER A 61 8.90 32.11 21.56
CA SER A 61 9.81 32.57 22.61
C SER A 61 9.10 32.86 23.93
N GLU A 62 7.86 33.34 23.91
CA GLU A 62 7.07 33.62 25.12
C GLU A 62 6.72 32.33 25.88
N LYS A 63 6.49 31.25 25.15
CA LYS A 63 6.16 29.93 25.70
C LYS A 63 7.38 29.02 25.84
N GLY A 64 8.55 29.46 25.37
CA GLY A 64 9.79 28.68 25.38
C GLY A 64 9.69 27.33 24.66
N LYS A 65 8.87 27.23 23.60
CA LYS A 65 8.66 25.96 22.89
C LYS A 65 8.33 26.14 21.41
N PHE A 66 8.61 25.10 20.63
CA PHE A 66 8.10 24.98 19.26
C PHE A 66 6.60 24.70 19.25
N VAL A 67 5.88 25.39 18.39
CA VAL A 67 4.44 25.20 18.14
C VAL A 67 4.27 24.76 16.70
N LYS A 68 3.56 23.65 16.50
CA LYS A 68 3.23 23.15 15.16
C LYS A 68 2.34 24.17 14.45
N THR A 69 2.75 24.62 13.27
CA THR A 69 2.05 25.63 12.48
C THR A 69 1.33 25.05 11.28
N ASN A 70 1.92 24.04 10.63
CA ASN A 70 1.31 23.39 9.48
C ASN A 70 1.81 21.94 9.35
N GLN A 71 1.01 21.10 8.69
CA GLN A 71 1.40 19.78 8.24
C GLN A 71 0.93 19.61 6.80
N ILE A 72 1.86 19.33 5.89
CA ILE A 72 1.56 19.01 4.49
C ILE A 72 1.92 17.54 4.29
N GLU A 73 0.92 16.77 3.90
CA GLU A 73 1.09 15.37 3.50
C GLU A 73 1.19 15.31 1.99
N PHE A 74 2.28 14.73 1.50
CA PHE A 74 2.47 14.47 0.08
C PHE A 74 2.08 13.02 -0.17
N ASP A 75 0.88 12.82 -0.70
CA ASP A 75 0.51 11.56 -1.31
C ASP A 75 1.02 11.54 -2.75
N ASN A 76 1.93 10.60 -3.05
CA ASN A 76 2.42 10.35 -4.41
C ASN A 76 1.33 9.81 -5.37
N SER A 77 0.06 9.80 -4.95
CA SER A 77 -1.08 9.34 -5.75
C SER A 77 -1.47 10.29 -6.89
N LYS A 78 -0.80 11.45 -7.04
CA LYS A 78 -0.93 12.38 -8.17
C LYS A 78 0.40 12.61 -8.89
N GLY A 79 0.91 11.57 -9.57
CA GLY A 79 1.84 11.72 -10.68
C GLY A 79 1.06 12.04 -11.96
N GLY A 80 1.48 13.08 -12.69
CA GLY A 80 0.87 13.54 -13.94
C GLY A 80 1.26 12.74 -15.17
#